data_AF-Q5QEW9-F1
#
_entry.id   AF-Q5QEW9-F1
#
_cell.length_a   1.000
_cell.length_b   1.000
_cell.length_c   1.000
_cell.angle_alpha   90.00
_cell.angle_beta   90.00
_cell.angle_gamma   90.00
#
_symmetry.space_group_name_H-M   'P 1'
#
loop_
_entity.id
_entity.type
_entity.pdbx_description
1 polymer ?
#
loop_
_entity_poly.entity_id
_entity_poly.type
_entity_poly.pdbx_seq_one_letter_code
_entity_poly.pdbx_strand_id
1 'polypeptide(L)'
;MEILRKSSSLWALPILVLCFFINNGVFVDASHKVYMHLQSTTSHVDASKVHRTGYHFQPPKNWINDPNGPMYYNGVYHLFYQYNPKGATWGNIVW
;
A
#
# COMPACT_ATOMS: atom_id res chain seq x y z
N MET A 1 35.52 -34.23 16.48
CA MET A 1 35.73 -33.60 15.16
C MET A 1 35.21 -34.59 14.14
N GLU A 2 34.27 -34.34 13.24
CA GLU A 2 33.50 -33.18 12.81
C GLU A 2 32.26 -33.79 12.16
N ILE A 3 31.07 -33.60 12.73
CA ILE A 3 29.95 -32.88 12.12
C ILE A 3 30.00 -32.90 10.57
N LEU A 4 29.30 -33.84 9.94
CA LEU A 4 28.87 -33.70 8.54
C LEU A 4 27.35 -33.88 8.44
N ARG A 5 26.69 -32.84 8.95
CA ARG A 5 25.57 -32.11 8.32
C ARG A 5 24.64 -32.97 7.45
N LYS A 6 23.55 -33.42 8.08
CA LYS A 6 22.28 -33.82 7.46
C LYS A 6 21.97 -32.87 6.28
N SER A 7 22.17 -33.33 5.05
CA SER A 7 21.87 -32.58 3.83
C SER A 7 20.36 -32.37 3.75
N SER A 8 19.90 -31.22 4.26
CA SER A 8 18.50 -30.83 4.32
C SER A 8 17.97 -30.21 3.02
N SER A 9 18.67 -30.34 1.88
CA SER A 9 18.31 -29.59 0.66
C SER A 9 17.74 -30.42 -0.50
N LEU A 10 17.71 -31.75 -0.41
CA LEU A 10 17.27 -32.58 -1.55
C LEU A 10 15.75 -32.53 -1.80
N TRP A 11 14.95 -32.25 -0.77
CA TRP A 11 13.49 -32.06 -0.91
C TRP A 11 13.09 -30.64 -1.32
N ALA A 12 13.99 -29.65 -1.17
CA ALA A 12 13.70 -28.26 -1.54
C ALA A 12 13.71 -28.05 -3.06
N LEU A 13 14.52 -28.84 -3.79
CA LEU A 13 14.62 -28.80 -5.25
C LEU A 13 13.30 -29.11 -5.97
N PRO A 14 12.59 -30.23 -5.70
CA PRO A 14 11.31 -30.50 -6.34
C PRO A 14 10.24 -29.47 -5.98
N ILE A 15 10.28 -28.89 -4.77
CA ILE A 15 9.36 -27.80 -4.36
C ILE A 15 9.66 -26.52 -5.14
N LEU A 16 10.93 -26.13 -5.29
CA LEU A 16 11.34 -24.96 -6.08
C LEU A 16 10.99 -25.12 -7.55
N VAL A 17 11.18 -26.32 -8.11
CA VAL A 17 10.80 -26.65 -9.49
C VAL A 17 9.28 -26.56 -9.65
N LEU A 18 8.50 -27.12 -8.73
CA LEU A 18 7.04 -27.02 -8.73
C LEU A 18 6.58 -25.56 -8.62
N CYS A 19 7.17 -24.75 -7.74
CA CYS A 19 6.89 -23.32 -7.63
C CYS A 19 7.23 -22.56 -8.92
N PHE A 20 8.30 -22.95 -9.62
CA PHE A 20 8.65 -22.35 -10.91
C PHE A 20 7.59 -22.67 -11.96
N PHE A 21 7.08 -23.91 -12.02
CA PHE A 21 6.02 -24.29 -12.97
C PHE A 21 4.64 -23.72 -12.61
N ILE A 22 4.31 -23.54 -11.33
CA ILE A 22 3.07 -22.87 -10.91
C ILE A 22 3.10 -21.37 -11.25
N ASN A 23 4.27 -20.71 -11.19
CA ASN A 23 4.42 -19.29 -11.48
C ASN A 23 4.61 -18.95 -12.98
N ASN A 24 4.97 -19.91 -13.83
CA ASN A 24 5.18 -19.69 -15.28
C ASN A 24 3.86 -19.73 -16.09
N GLY A 25 2.92 -18.84 -15.78
CA GLY A 25 1.75 -18.70 -16.64
C GLY A 25 0.71 -17.69 -16.18
N VAL A 26 0.76 -17.28 -14.91
CA VAL A 26 -0.11 -16.21 -14.40
C VAL A 26 0.77 -15.01 -14.07
N PHE A 27 1.29 -14.37 -15.11
CA PHE A 27 1.73 -12.98 -14.99
C PHE A 27 0.49 -12.12 -14.85
N VAL A 28 0.22 -11.66 -13.63
CA VAL A 28 -0.79 -10.63 -13.41
C VAL A 28 -0.14 -9.31 -13.79
N ASP A 29 -0.32 -8.88 -15.04
CA ASP A 29 0.11 -7.55 -15.48
C ASP A 29 -0.92 -6.54 -14.98
N ALA A 30 -0.57 -5.81 -13.91
CA ALA A 30 -1.38 -4.72 -13.42
C ALA A 30 -1.09 -3.47 -14.27
N SER A 31 -1.79 -3.32 -15.39
CA SER A 31 -1.70 -2.09 -16.19
C SER A 31 -2.50 -0.96 -15.52
N HIS A 32 -1.82 0.10 -15.11
CA HIS A 32 -2.47 1.35 -14.70
C HIS A 32 -2.37 2.36 -15.85
N LYS A 33 -3.50 2.69 -16.49
CA LYS A 33 -3.55 3.79 -17.46
C LYS A 33 -3.55 5.13 -16.72
N VAL A 34 -2.42 5.82 -16.75
CA VAL A 34 -2.31 7.19 -16.27
C VAL A 34 -2.92 8.14 -17.31
N TYR A 35 -4.04 8.76 -16.98
CA TYR A 35 -4.64 9.79 -17.82
C TYR A 35 -4.14 11.18 -17.39
N MET A 36 -3.10 11.69 -18.05
CA MET A 36 -2.48 12.97 -17.69
C MET A 36 -3.46 14.15 -17.69
N HIS A 37 -4.49 14.12 -18.54
CA HIS A 37 -5.54 15.15 -18.61
C HIS A 37 -6.55 15.09 -17.45
N LEU A 38 -6.62 13.97 -16.72
CA LEU A 38 -7.43 13.80 -15.51
C LEU A 38 -6.63 14.03 -14.23
N GLN A 39 -5.31 14.25 -14.33
CA GLN A 39 -4.52 14.64 -13.18
C GLN A 39 -4.94 16.04 -12.74
N SER A 40 -5.19 16.20 -11.44
CA SER A 40 -5.50 17.52 -10.88
C SER A 40 -4.33 18.46 -11.17
N THR A 41 -4.64 19.57 -11.82
CA THR A 41 -3.74 20.72 -11.83
C THR A 41 -3.50 21.17 -10.38
N THR A 42 -2.34 21.75 -10.11
CA THR A 42 -2.02 22.34 -8.81
C THR A 42 -2.97 23.52 -8.57
N SER A 43 -4.13 23.23 -8.02
CA SER A 43 -5.11 24.23 -7.66
C SER A 43 -4.63 24.90 -6.38
N HIS A 44 -4.02 26.07 -6.53
CA HIS A 44 -3.90 27.06 -5.46
C HIS A 44 -5.30 27.59 -5.15
N VAL A 45 -6.15 26.73 -4.58
CA VAL A 45 -7.42 27.12 -3.99
C VAL A 45 -7.12 27.36 -2.53
N ASP A 46 -7.22 28.62 -2.09
CA ASP A 46 -7.32 28.93 -0.68
C ASP A 46 -8.65 28.36 -0.17
N ALA A 47 -8.62 27.06 0.14
CA ALA A 47 -9.79 26.33 0.60
C ALA A 47 -10.11 26.87 2.00
N SER A 48 -11.03 27.84 2.04
CA SER A 48 -11.57 28.34 3.29
C SER A 48 -11.88 27.16 4.21
N LYS A 49 -11.53 27.27 5.49
CA LYS A 49 -11.77 26.23 6.52
C LYS A 49 -13.23 25.75 6.59
N VAL A 50 -14.16 26.45 5.93
CA VAL A 50 -15.60 26.18 5.82
C VAL A 50 -15.91 24.72 5.49
N HIS A 51 -15.08 24.04 4.70
CA HIS A 51 -15.36 22.65 4.28
C HIS A 51 -14.68 21.57 5.15
N ARG A 52 -13.94 21.95 6.21
CA ARG A 52 -13.31 20.98 7.12
C ARG A 52 -14.24 20.66 8.27
N THR A 53 -14.39 19.37 8.57
CA THR A 53 -15.24 18.91 9.67
C THR A 53 -14.53 19.14 11.01
N GLY A 54 -15.29 19.51 12.04
CA GLY A 54 -14.71 19.78 13.37
C GLY A 54 -14.45 18.54 14.23
N TYR A 55 -15.16 17.44 13.95
CA TYR A 55 -15.17 16.23 14.80
C TYR A 55 -14.85 14.93 14.06
N HIS A 56 -14.64 14.96 12.74
CA HIS A 56 -14.27 13.76 11.98
C HIS A 56 -12.78 13.82 11.65
N PHE A 57 -12.13 12.66 11.64
CA PHE A 57 -10.73 12.56 11.26
C PHE A 57 -10.52 13.05 9.82
N GLN A 58 -9.46 13.84 9.61
CA GLN A 58 -9.02 14.31 8.31
C GLN A 58 -7.49 14.45 8.32
N PRO A 59 -6.79 14.18 7.21
CA PRO A 59 -5.34 14.39 7.12
C PRO A 59 -5.03 15.89 7.23
N PRO A 60 -3.81 16.28 7.62
CA PRO A 60 -3.42 17.68 7.63
C PRO A 60 -3.64 18.38 6.27
N LYS A 61 -3.43 17.66 5.16
CA LYS A 61 -3.62 18.14 3.79
C LYS A 61 -3.79 16.96 2.82
N ASN A 62 -4.20 17.22 1.59
CA ASN A 62 -4.24 16.30 0.44
C ASN A 62 -5.30 15.18 0.54
N TRP A 63 -5.19 14.18 -0.35
CA TRP A 63 -6.15 13.10 -0.52
C TRP A 63 -5.95 11.96 0.49
N ILE A 64 -7.06 11.52 1.10
CA ILE A 64 -7.17 10.24 1.82
C ILE A 64 -8.36 9.44 1.32
N ASN A 65 -8.33 8.12 1.53
CA ASN A 65 -9.48 7.24 1.37
C ASN A 65 -9.54 6.20 2.50
N ASP A 66 -9.36 4.91 2.17
CA ASP A 66 -9.76 3.81 3.05
C ASP A 66 -8.95 3.81 4.36
N PRO A 67 -9.61 3.58 5.52
CA PRO A 67 -8.90 3.29 6.75
C PRO A 67 -8.16 1.96 6.63
N ASN A 68 -6.98 1.88 7.23
CA ASN A 68 -6.13 0.70 7.20
C ASN A 68 -5.66 0.33 8.60
N GLY A 69 -5.57 -0.98 8.85
CA GLY A 69 -5.10 -1.54 10.12
C GLY A 69 -5.70 -0.90 11.37
N PRO A 70 -7.04 -0.69 11.48
CA PRO A 70 -7.62 -0.21 12.72
C PRO A 70 -7.31 -1.21 13.84
N MET A 71 -6.59 -0.76 14.87
CA MET A 71 -6.07 -1.63 15.93
C MET A 71 -6.14 -0.91 17.27
N TYR A 72 -6.48 -1.66 18.32
CA TYR A 72 -6.28 -1.22 19.68
C TYR A 72 -5.04 -1.91 20.26
N TYR A 73 -4.06 -1.12 20.71
CA TYR A 73 -2.80 -1.64 21.24
C TYR A 73 -2.30 -0.75 22.37
N ASN A 74 -1.90 -1.37 23.50
CA ASN A 74 -1.39 -0.69 24.70
C ASN A 74 -2.20 0.54 25.16
N GLY A 75 -3.53 0.45 25.14
CA GLY A 75 -4.39 1.55 25.58
C GLY A 75 -4.72 2.59 24.51
N VAL A 76 -4.22 2.43 23.28
CA VAL A 76 -4.34 3.42 22.21
C VAL A 76 -5.01 2.82 20.99
N TYR A 77 -5.92 3.58 20.38
CA TYR A 77 -6.48 3.26 19.06
C TYR A 77 -5.55 3.80 17.98
N HIS A 78 -5.03 2.89 17.16
CA HIS A 78 -4.25 3.17 15.96
C HIS A 78 -5.17 3.15 14.74
N LEU A 79 -5.12 4.21 13.94
CA LEU A 79 -5.82 4.32 12.67
C LEU A 79 -4.80 4.73 11.61
N PHE A 80 -4.49 3.81 10.70
CA PHE A 80 -3.77 4.11 9.46
C PHE A 80 -4.81 4.37 8.36
N TYR A 81 -4.39 4.94 7.24
CA TYR A 81 -5.29 5.25 6.13
C TYR A 81 -4.49 5.45 4.85
N GLN A 82 -5.11 5.17 3.71
CA GLN A 82 -4.50 5.41 2.42
C GLN A 82 -4.33 6.92 2.22
N TYR A 83 -3.09 7.37 1.99
CA TYR A 83 -2.74 8.78 1.91
C TYR A 83 -1.94 9.10 0.65
N ASN A 84 -2.29 10.18 -0.06
CA ASN A 84 -1.42 10.78 -1.07
C ASN A 84 -0.74 12.04 -0.51
N PRO A 85 0.55 12.00 -0.15
CA PRO A 85 1.26 13.17 0.37
C PRO A 85 1.57 14.22 -0.70
N LYS A 86 1.33 13.93 -1.98
CA LYS A 86 1.71 14.78 -3.12
C LYS A 86 0.55 15.52 -3.78
N GLY A 87 -0.71 15.18 -3.52
CA GLY A 87 -1.82 15.85 -4.20
C GLY A 87 -3.21 15.55 -3.66
N ALA A 88 -4.17 16.36 -4.09
CA ALA A 88 -5.58 16.26 -3.72
C ALA A 88 -6.38 15.24 -4.57
N THR A 89 -5.70 14.37 -5.30
CA THR A 89 -6.29 13.27 -6.05
C THR A 89 -5.67 11.95 -5.62
N TRP A 90 -6.31 10.84 -5.98
CA TRP A 90 -5.73 9.52 -5.79
C TRP A 90 -4.39 9.37 -6.53
N GLY A 91 -3.44 8.63 -5.93
CA GLY A 91 -2.10 8.34 -6.46
C GLY A 91 -1.01 8.38 -5.38
N ASN A 92 0.18 7.81 -5.65
CA ASN A 92 1.32 7.78 -4.70
C ASN A 92 0.92 7.37 -3.26
N ILE A 93 0.12 6.31 -3.14
CA ILE A 93 -0.51 5.92 -1.87
C ILE A 93 0.53 5.39 -0.88
N VAL A 94 0.52 5.95 0.33
CA VAL A 94 1.28 5.50 1.50
C VAL A 94 0.33 5.30 2.68
N TRP A 95 0.75 4.51 3.67
CA TRP A 95 0.05 4.31 4.95
C TRP A 95 0.89 4.83 6.09
#